data_AF-A0A967Q7K8-F1
#
_entry.id   AF-A0A967Q7K8-F1
#
_cell.length_a   1.000
_cell.length_b   1.000
_cell.length_c   1.000
_cell.angle_alpha   90.00
_cell.angle_beta   90.00
_cell.angle_gamma   90.00
#
_symmetry.space_group_name_H-M   'P 1'
#
loop_
_entity.id
_entity.type
_entity.pdbx_description
1 polymer ?
#
loop_
_entity_poly.entity_id
_entity_poly.type
_entity_poly.pdbx_seq_one_letter_code
_entity_poly.pdbx_strand_id
1 'polypeptide(L)'
;SGIMQIHGRTPSNTAMTAMTLDQLSGGRFMLGLGASGPQVVEGWHGVAYGKPLTRTREYVSIVRKIFAREAPLTHEGAYYRIPYGGADATGLGKPLKSIVHGRPEQP
;
A
#
# COMPACT_ATOMS: atom_id res chain seq x y z
N SER A 1 3.64 -13.55 -11.29
CA SER A 1 4.39 -12.60 -10.44
C SER A 1 4.58 -11.29 -11.21
N GLY A 2 4.71 -10.17 -10.51
CA GLY A 2 4.97 -8.86 -11.13
C GLY A 2 5.40 -7.84 -10.10
N ILE A 3 6.12 -6.80 -10.52
CA ILE A 3 6.61 -5.73 -9.65
C ILE A 3 5.65 -4.55 -9.75
N MET A 4 4.96 -4.22 -8.66
CA MET A 4 4.17 -3.00 -8.53
C MET A 4 5.04 -1.87 -7.97
N GLN A 5 5.10 -0.75 -8.68
CA GLN A 5 5.81 0.44 -8.20
C GLN A 5 5.02 1.13 -7.08
N ILE A 6 5.67 1.43 -5.96
CA ILE A 6 5.03 1.99 -4.75
C ILE A 6 4.54 3.43 -4.90
N HIS A 7 4.99 4.14 -5.94
CA HIS A 7 4.57 5.52 -6.24
C HIS A 7 3.33 5.57 -7.14
N GLY A 8 3.08 4.52 -7.91
CA GLY A 8 1.95 4.47 -8.85
C GLY A 8 0.61 4.12 -8.20
N ARG A 9 0.62 3.62 -6.96
CA ARG A 9 -0.60 3.20 -6.23
C ARG A 9 -0.44 3.51 -4.75
N THR A 10 -1.56 3.74 -4.07
CA THR A 10 -1.56 3.76 -2.60
C THR A 10 -1.36 2.33 -2.07
N PRO A 11 -0.79 2.16 -0.86
CA PRO A 11 -0.58 0.82 -0.28
C PRO A 11 -1.90 0.05 -0.14
N SER A 12 -3.00 0.72 0.21
CA SER A 12 -4.32 0.10 0.28
C SER A 12 -4.82 -0.40 -1.08
N ASN A 13 -4.60 0.35 -2.15
CA ASN A 13 -4.98 -0.08 -3.50
C ASN A 13 -4.13 -1.28 -3.97
N THR A 14 -2.83 -1.26 -3.69
CA THR A 14 -1.96 -2.43 -3.97
C THR A 14 -2.40 -3.66 -3.20
N ALA A 15 -2.72 -3.54 -1.91
CA ALA A 15 -3.19 -4.68 -1.12
C ALA A 15 -4.49 -5.27 -1.68
N MET A 16 -5.48 -4.42 -2.00
CA MET A 16 -6.74 -4.86 -2.61
C MET A 16 -6.52 -5.55 -3.96
N THR A 17 -5.67 -4.97 -4.81
CA THR A 17 -5.32 -5.56 -6.11
C THR A 17 -4.64 -6.93 -5.92
N ALA A 18 -3.70 -7.02 -4.99
CA ALA A 18 -2.99 -8.26 -4.69
C ALA A 18 -3.95 -9.36 -4.19
N MET A 19 -4.88 -9.03 -3.28
CA MET A 19 -5.89 -9.99 -2.82
C MET A 19 -6.77 -10.51 -3.95
N THR A 20 -7.24 -9.63 -4.84
CA THR A 20 -8.06 -10.02 -5.99
C THR A 20 -7.30 -10.95 -6.93
N LEU A 21 -6.05 -10.59 -7.28
CA LEU A 21 -5.21 -11.43 -8.13
C LEU A 21 -4.87 -12.77 -7.46
N ASP A 22 -4.66 -12.76 -6.15
CA ASP A 22 -4.41 -13.96 -5.37
C ASP A 22 -5.59 -14.93 -5.43
N GLN A 23 -6.81 -14.44 -5.21
CA GLN A 23 -8.03 -15.24 -5.33
C GLN A 23 -8.24 -15.77 -6.76
N LEU A 24 -8.13 -14.90 -7.77
CA LEU A 24 -8.30 -15.30 -9.17
C LEU A 24 -7.25 -16.32 -9.64
N SER A 25 -6.05 -16.26 -9.07
CA SER A 25 -4.96 -17.18 -9.41
C SER A 25 -4.99 -18.50 -8.63
N GLY A 26 -5.90 -18.66 -7.66
CA GLY A 26 -5.90 -19.79 -6.74
C GLY A 26 -4.70 -19.80 -5.79
N GLY A 27 -4.26 -18.63 -5.33
CA GLY A 27 -3.13 -18.50 -4.40
C GLY A 27 -1.74 -18.54 -5.05
N ARG A 28 -1.65 -18.36 -6.37
CA ARG A 28 -0.37 -18.38 -7.12
C ARG A 28 0.22 -16.98 -7.35
N PHE A 29 -0.50 -15.93 -6.97
CA PHE A 29 -0.03 -14.56 -7.11
C PHE A 29 1.01 -14.22 -6.03
N MET A 30 2.08 -13.56 -6.49
CA MET A 30 3.20 -13.12 -5.67
C MET A 30 3.40 -11.64 -5.90
N LEU A 31 3.33 -10.84 -4.83
CA LEU A 31 3.42 -9.38 -4.89
C LEU A 31 4.88 -8.94 -4.83
N GLY A 32 5.43 -8.52 -5.97
CA GLY A 32 6.69 -7.78 -5.99
C GLY A 32 6.44 -6.29 -5.79
N LEU A 33 7.31 -5.60 -5.03
CA LEU A 33 7.27 -4.14 -4.85
C LEU A 33 8.57 -3.50 -5.31
N GLY A 34 8.46 -2.37 -6.00
CA GLY A 34 9.59 -1.58 -6.51
C GLY A 34 9.51 -0.11 -6.10
N ALA A 35 10.65 0.48 -5.73
CA ALA A 35 10.73 1.90 -5.39
C ALA A 35 10.83 2.82 -6.62
N SER A 36 11.34 2.29 -7.73
CA SER A 36 11.73 3.05 -8.94
C SER A 36 12.84 4.09 -8.68
N GLY A 37 13.26 4.77 -9.75
CA GLY A 37 14.21 5.89 -9.73
C GLY A 37 13.52 7.26 -9.87
N PRO A 38 14.20 8.37 -9.52
CA PRO A 38 13.61 9.71 -9.52
C PRO A 38 13.04 10.11 -10.88
N GLN A 39 13.66 9.71 -12.00
CA GLN A 39 13.13 10.04 -13.34
C GLN A 39 11.71 9.50 -13.56
N VAL A 40 11.44 8.29 -13.10
CA VAL A 40 10.11 7.67 -13.24
C VAL A 40 9.16 8.24 -12.18
N VAL A 41 9.63 8.41 -10.95
CA VAL A 41 8.79 8.88 -9.85
C VAL A 41 8.31 10.32 -10.08
N GLU A 42 9.23 11.21 -10.45
CA GLU A 42 8.91 12.62 -10.68
C GLU A 42 8.31 12.83 -12.08
N GLY A 43 8.83 12.13 -13.10
CA GLY A 43 8.38 12.29 -14.48
C GLY A 43 7.03 11.63 -14.79
N TRP A 44 6.80 10.41 -14.33
CA TRP A 44 5.57 9.67 -14.64
C TRP A 44 4.52 9.76 -13.54
N HIS A 45 4.93 9.71 -12.27
CA HIS A 45 4.00 9.71 -11.14
C HIS A 45 3.75 11.10 -10.56
N GLY A 46 4.53 12.12 -10.95
CA GLY A 46 4.31 13.51 -10.54
C GLY A 46 4.41 13.74 -9.04
N VAL A 47 5.14 12.89 -8.32
CA VAL A 47 5.32 12.98 -6.86
C VAL A 47 6.80 13.08 -6.52
N ALA A 48 7.11 13.70 -5.38
CA ALA A 48 8.48 13.82 -4.91
C ALA A 48 9.10 12.43 -4.61
N TYR A 49 10.35 12.22 -5.04
CA TYR A 49 11.08 10.98 -4.81
C TYR A 49 11.28 10.68 -3.32
N GLY A 50 11.73 11.67 -2.55
CA GLY A 50 11.89 11.57 -1.10
C GLY A 50 12.91 10.51 -0.66
N LYS A 51 12.60 9.80 0.43
CA LYS A 51 13.42 8.74 1.06
C LYS A 51 12.84 7.37 0.68
N PRO A 52 13.31 6.73 -0.41
CA PRO A 52 12.67 5.54 -0.98
C PRO A 52 12.63 4.35 -0.01
N LEU A 53 13.65 4.18 0.84
CA LEU A 53 13.68 3.11 1.83
C LEU A 53 12.64 3.31 2.94
N THR A 54 12.50 4.53 3.45
CA THR A 54 11.50 4.85 4.48
C THR A 54 10.10 4.64 3.93
N ARG A 55 9.81 5.19 2.74
CA ARG A 55 8.52 5.01 2.07
C ARG A 55 8.21 3.52 1.84
N THR A 56 9.17 2.75 1.34
CA THR A 56 9.00 1.30 1.11
C THR A 56 8.66 0.56 2.41
N ARG A 57 9.34 0.84 3.53
CA ARG A 57 9.05 0.19 4.82
C ARG A 57 7.64 0.51 5.30
N GLU A 58 7.23 1.77 5.23
CA GLU A 58 5.86 2.17 5.59
C GLU A 58 4.82 1.49 4.68
N TYR A 59 5.10 1.44 3.37
CA TYR A 59 4.25 0.78 2.38
C TYR A 59 4.04 -0.70 2.69
N VAL A 60 5.13 -1.45 2.91
CA VAL A 60 5.10 -2.87 3.27
C VAL A 60 4.36 -3.08 4.59
N SER A 61 4.61 -2.24 5.59
CA SER A 61 3.89 -2.29 6.87
C SER A 61 2.39 -2.16 6.68
N ILE A 62 1.93 -1.19 5.87
CA ILE A 62 0.51 -0.99 5.60
C ILE A 62 -0.08 -2.18 4.85
N VAL A 63 0.57 -2.66 3.79
CA VAL A 63 0.10 -3.82 3.01
C VAL A 63 -0.05 -5.06 3.91
N ARG A 64 0.96 -5.34 4.75
CA ARG A 64 0.92 -6.47 5.70
C ARG A 64 -0.18 -6.32 6.74
N LYS A 65 -0.41 -5.13 7.29
CA LYS A 65 -1.55 -4.88 8.21
C LYS A 65 -2.88 -5.17 7.54
N ILE A 66 -3.04 -4.81 6.27
CA ILE A 66 -4.27 -5.07 5.51
C ILE A 66 -4.44 -6.59 5.27
N PHE A 67 -3.37 -7.31 4.95
CA PHE A 67 -3.39 -8.77 4.76
C PHE A 67 -3.69 -9.53 6.05
N ALA A 68 -3.00 -9.18 7.14
CA ALA A 68 -3.19 -9.78 8.46
C ALA A 68 -4.61 -9.54 8.98
N ARG A 69 -5.16 -8.35 8.68
CA ARG A 69 -6.57 -8.02 8.92
C ARG A 69 -6.94 -8.22 10.41
N GLU A 70 -6.02 -7.95 11.32
CA GLU A 70 -6.23 -8.11 12.76
C GLU A 70 -7.18 -7.00 13.28
N ALA A 71 -6.89 -5.75 12.92
CA ALA A 71 -7.66 -4.56 13.31
C ALA A 71 -7.99 -3.67 12.10
N PRO A 72 -8.89 -2.67 12.23
CA PRO A 72 -9.01 -1.59 11.26
C PRO A 72 -7.65 -0.90 11.00
N LEU A 73 -7.38 -0.56 9.74
CA LEU A 73 -6.09 -0.02 9.33
C LEU A 73 -5.84 1.35 9.96
N THR A 74 -4.71 1.43 10.67
CA THR A 74 -4.10 2.67 11.11
C THR A 74 -2.61 2.68 10.78
N HIS A 75 -2.09 3.85 10.45
CA HIS A 75 -0.66 4.05 10.22
C HIS A 75 -0.29 5.52 10.43
N GLU A 76 0.79 5.75 11.16
CA GLU A 76 1.35 7.06 11.43
C GLU A 76 2.83 7.01 11.02
N GLY A 77 3.16 7.65 9.91
CA GLY A 77 4.49 7.62 9.30
C GLY A 77 4.83 8.92 8.60
N ALA A 78 6.05 9.00 8.06
CA ALA A 78 6.53 10.19 7.38
C ALA A 78 5.90 10.37 5.99
N TYR A 79 5.51 9.27 5.34
CA TYR A 79 4.90 9.29 4.00
C TYR A 79 3.40 8.99 4.02
N TYR A 80 2.94 8.21 4.99
CA TYR A 80 1.55 7.80 5.07
C TYR A 80 0.97 8.12 6.44
N ARG A 81 -0.17 8.79 6.44
CA ARG A 81 -1.02 8.95 7.62
C ARG A 81 -2.41 8.43 7.29
N ILE A 82 -2.80 7.37 7.98
CA ILE A 82 -4.06 6.65 7.73
C ILE A 82 -4.75 6.45 9.09
N PRO A 83 -5.97 6.99 9.29
CA PRO A 83 -6.74 7.83 8.35
C PRO A 83 -6.06 9.17 8.03
N TYR A 84 -6.43 9.77 6.90
CA TYR A 84 -5.92 11.07 6.51
C TYR A 84 -6.38 12.16 7.49
N GLY A 85 -5.43 12.96 7.98
CA GLY A 85 -5.66 14.02 8.96
C GLY A 85 -4.96 15.33 8.61
N GLY A 86 -4.80 15.63 7.31
CA GLY A 86 -4.29 16.90 6.83
C GLY A 86 -5.26 18.06 7.09
N ALA A 87 -4.78 19.30 6.93
CA ALA A 87 -5.60 20.50 7.18
C ALA A 87 -6.82 20.62 6.25
N ASP A 88 -6.77 19.96 5.09
CA ASP A 88 -7.81 19.86 4.07
C ASP A 88 -8.72 18.61 4.24
N ALA A 89 -8.57 17.87 5.34
CA ALA A 89 -9.42 16.71 5.61
C ALA A 89 -10.86 17.14 5.94
N THR A 90 -11.84 16.37 5.45
CA THR A 90 -13.27 16.57 5.78
C THR A 90 -13.63 16.16 7.22
N GLY A 91 -12.72 15.49 7.93
CA GLY A 91 -12.95 14.92 9.26
C GLY A 91 -13.72 13.59 9.28
N LEU A 92 -14.18 13.09 8.11
CA LEU A 92 -14.94 11.83 8.03
C LEU A 92 -14.07 10.57 7.94
N GLY A 93 -12.76 10.74 7.76
CA GLY A 93 -11.80 9.64 7.68
C GLY A 93 -11.78 8.84 8.97
N LYS A 94 -12.02 7.52 8.87
CA LYS A 94 -11.94 6.59 10.01
C LYS A 94 -11.15 5.34 9.64
N PRO A 95 -10.60 4.61 10.61
CA PRO A 95 -9.93 3.35 10.34
C PRO A 95 -10.90 2.36 9.69
N LEU A 96 -10.48 1.73 8.60
CA LEU A 96 -11.29 0.75 7.86
C LEU A 96 -10.59 -0.60 7.80
N LYS A 97 -11.39 -1.67 7.80
CA LYS A 97 -10.92 -3.05 7.68
C LYS A 97 -11.39 -3.60 6.33
N SER A 98 -10.50 -4.27 5.58
CA SER A 98 -10.88 -4.90 4.32
C SER A 98 -12.01 -5.91 4.56
N ILE A 99 -12.99 -5.98 3.65
CA ILE A 99 -13.99 -7.05 3.64
C ILE A 99 -13.44 -8.33 2.98
N VAL A 100 -12.48 -8.17 2.07
CA VAL A 100 -11.79 -9.25 1.39
C VAL A 100 -10.76 -9.86 2.34
N HIS A 101 -10.73 -11.18 2.42
CA HIS A 101 -9.74 -11.91 3.20
C HIS A 101 -8.51 -12.19 2.33
N GLY A 102 -7.37 -11.61 2.70
CA GLY A 102 -6.08 -11.91 2.11
C GLY A 102 -5.37 -13.04 2.85
N ARG A 103 -4.26 -13.53 2.28
CA ARG A 103 -3.36 -14.47 2.96
C ARG A 103 -2.33 -13.67 3.77
N PRO A 104 -2.27 -13.82 5.11
CA PRO A 104 -1.29 -13.12 5.94
C PRO A 104 0.15 -13.45 5.56
N GLU A 105 0.37 -14.70 5.13
CA GLU A 105 1.67 -15.25 4.73
C GLU A 105 2.06 -14.91 3.27
N GLN A 106 1.30 -14.03 2.60
CA GLN A 106 1.66 -13.61 1.24
C GLN A 106 3.05 -12.95 1.26
N PRO A 107 4.01 -13.47 0.47
CA PRO A 107 5.36 -12.92 0.42
C PRO A 107 5.40 -11.48 -0.11
#